data_AF-A0A2P6Q554-F1
#
_entry.id   AF-A0A2P6Q554-F1
#
_cell.length_a   1.000
_cell.length_b   1.000
_cell.length_c   1.000
_cell.angle_alpha   90.00
_cell.angle_beta   90.00
_cell.angle_gamma   90.00
#
_symmetry.space_group_name_H-M   'P 1'
#
loop_
_entity.id
_entity.type
_entity.pdbx_description
1 polymer ?
#
loop_
_entity_poly.entity_id
_entity_poly.type
_entity_poly.pdbx_seq_one_letter_code
_entity_poly.pdbx_strand_id
1 'polypeptide(L)'
;MLNYLDNIVEEVGEENVVQIVTDNASNYKWAGKELMKHTSKLWWTPCAAHCIDLMLEDISKMKVFETTIQRAKQIVKFIYGHTQVLSIMRKFTGNKEIIRPVVTRFATYFLSLQSLYK
;
A
#
# COMPACT_ATOMS: atom_id res chain seq x y z
N MET A 1 -13.88 -14.55 -7.32
CA MET A 1 -12.88 -14.48 -6.24
C MET A 1 -12.98 -15.70 -5.33
N LEU A 2 -14.17 -16.03 -4.81
CA LEU A 2 -14.38 -17.27 -4.05
C LEU A 2 -13.90 -18.51 -4.81
N ASN A 3 -14.44 -18.79 -6.01
CA ASN A 3 -13.99 -19.91 -6.84
C ASN A 3 -12.48 -19.92 -7.12
N TYR A 4 -11.83 -18.75 -7.12
CA TYR A 4 -10.38 -18.69 -7.31
C TYR A 4 -9.65 -19.18 -6.07
N LEU A 5 -10.09 -18.76 -4.87
CA LEU A 5 -9.53 -19.24 -3.61
C LEU A 5 -9.83 -20.73 -3.41
N ASP A 6 -11.05 -21.17 -3.72
CA ASP A 6 -11.45 -22.59 -3.63
C ASP A 6 -10.55 -23.45 -4.51
N ASN A 7 -10.36 -23.08 -5.78
CA ASN A 7 -9.49 -23.83 -6.70
C ASN A 7 -8.05 -23.92 -6.19
N ILE A 8 -7.52 -22.85 -5.59
CA ILE A 8 -6.16 -22.85 -5.01
C ILE A 8 -6.09 -23.77 -3.79
N VAL A 9 -7.13 -23.80 -2.94
CA VAL A 9 -7.20 -24.72 -1.80
C VAL A 9 -7.29 -26.16 -2.28
N GLU A 10 -8.09 -26.45 -3.30
CA GLU A 10 -8.19 -27.79 -3.90
C GLU A 10 -6.86 -28.22 -4.54
N GLU A 11 -6.18 -27.32 -5.26
CA GLU A 11 -4.88 -27.60 -5.89
C GLU A 11 -3.79 -27.93 -4.85
N VAL A 12 -3.76 -27.19 -3.74
CA VAL A 12 -2.78 -27.39 -2.66
C VAL A 12 -3.18 -28.57 -1.74
N GLY A 13 -4.45 -28.93 -1.71
CA GLY A 13 -5.06 -29.86 -0.75
C GLY A 13 -5.47 -29.12 0.53
N GLU A 14 -6.74 -29.26 0.93
CA GLU A 14 -7.33 -28.58 2.09
C GLU A 14 -6.53 -28.82 3.37
N GLU A 15 -6.02 -30.04 3.55
CA GLU A 15 -5.21 -30.44 4.70
C GLU A 15 -3.87 -29.70 4.82
N ASN A 16 -3.39 -29.12 3.72
CA ASN A 16 -2.11 -28.42 3.63
C ASN A 16 -2.27 -26.89 3.77
N VAL A 17 -3.50 -26.37 3.81
CA VAL A 17 -3.78 -24.93 3.89
C VAL A 17 -4.33 -24.55 5.26
N VAL A 18 -3.50 -23.86 6.05
CA VAL A 18 -3.89 -23.37 7.39
C VAL A 18 -4.49 -21.97 7.32
N GLN A 19 -4.00 -21.12 6.41
CA GLN A 19 -4.37 -19.71 6.36
C GLN A 19 -4.28 -19.14 4.95
N ILE A 20 -5.24 -18.28 4.62
CA ILE A 20 -5.21 -17.43 3.43
C ILE A 20 -5.11 -15.97 3.87
N VAL A 21 -4.12 -15.26 3.32
CA VAL A 21 -3.87 -13.85 3.57
C VAL A 21 -4.01 -13.08 2.28
N THR A 22 -4.97 -12.15 2.21
CA THR A 22 -5.21 -11.31 1.03
C THR A 22 -5.32 -9.84 1.43
N ASP A 23 -5.37 -8.92 0.46
CA ASP A 23 -5.77 -7.55 0.76
C ASP A 23 -7.22 -7.48 1.30
N ASN A 24 -7.60 -6.29 1.77
CA ASN A 24 -8.87 -6.04 2.44
C ASN A 24 -9.97 -5.51 1.49
N ALA A 25 -9.78 -5.65 0.17
CA ALA A 25 -10.82 -5.27 -0.78
C ALA A 25 -12.09 -6.13 -0.56
N SER A 26 -13.25 -5.55 -0.84
CA SER A 26 -14.55 -6.12 -0.48
C SER A 26 -14.79 -7.52 -1.05
N ASN A 27 -14.30 -7.77 -2.27
CA ASN A 27 -14.39 -9.07 -2.95
C ASN A 27 -13.55 -10.16 -2.26
N TYR A 28 -12.33 -9.86 -1.81
CA TYR A 28 -11.48 -10.79 -1.08
C TYR A 28 -12.00 -11.03 0.34
N LYS A 29 -12.46 -9.97 1.01
CA LYS A 29 -13.07 -10.07 2.33
C LYS A 29 -14.34 -10.94 2.31
N TRP A 30 -15.18 -10.78 1.29
CA TRP A 30 -16.35 -11.64 1.12
C TRP A 30 -15.94 -13.08 0.82
N ALA A 31 -15.04 -13.29 -0.15
CA ALA A 31 -14.59 -14.62 -0.55
C ALA A 31 -13.93 -15.39 0.59
N GLY A 32 -13.00 -14.76 1.32
CA GLY A 32 -12.32 -15.39 2.46
C GLY A 32 -13.28 -15.73 3.60
N LYS A 33 -14.29 -14.90 3.85
CA LYS A 33 -15.35 -15.22 4.82
C LYS A 33 -16.24 -16.37 4.37
N GLU A 34 -16.58 -16.42 3.09
CA GLU A 34 -17.39 -17.50 2.53
C GLU A 34 -16.63 -18.83 2.53
N LEU A 35 -15.32 -18.79 2.25
CA LEU A 35 -14.41 -19.92 2.33
C LEU A 35 -14.36 -20.53 3.74
N MET A 36 -14.18 -19.69 4.77
CA MET A 36 -14.17 -20.15 6.17
C MET A 36 -15.48 -20.82 6.63
N LYS A 37 -16.61 -20.60 5.95
CA LYS A 37 -17.88 -21.25 6.33
C LYS A 37 -17.92 -22.72 5.95
N HIS A 38 -17.24 -23.10 4.87
CA HIS A 38 -17.26 -24.46 4.35
C HIS A 38 -15.99 -25.24 4.64
N THR A 39 -14.89 -24.56 4.98
CA THR A 39 -13.60 -25.16 5.33
C THR A 39 -13.29 -25.00 6.83
N SER A 40 -13.47 -26.06 7.61
CA SER A 40 -13.38 -25.99 9.08
C SER A 40 -11.97 -25.76 9.66
N LYS A 41 -10.91 -26.01 8.89
CA LYS A 41 -9.51 -25.94 9.33
C LYS A 41 -8.73 -24.72 8.80
N LEU A 42 -9.35 -23.96 7.89
CA LEU A 42 -8.72 -22.84 7.20
C LEU A 42 -9.22 -21.51 7.74
N TRP A 43 -8.29 -20.55 7.91
CA TRP A 43 -8.63 -19.19 8.33
C TRP A 43 -8.28 -18.16 7.26
N TRP A 44 -9.17 -17.21 7.04
CA TRP A 44 -8.87 -16.02 6.26
C TRP A 44 -8.57 -14.84 7.19
N THR A 45 -7.50 -14.13 6.88
CA THR A 45 -7.14 -12.88 7.58
C THR A 45 -6.73 -11.80 6.59
N PRO A 46 -6.99 -10.52 6.87
CA PRO A 46 -6.50 -9.43 6.04
C PRO A 46 -4.97 -9.31 6.14
N CYS A 47 -4.34 -8.88 5.06
CA CYS A 47 -2.91 -8.62 4.99
C CYS A 47 -2.52 -7.46 5.91
N ALA A 48 -1.67 -7.76 6.90
CA ALA A 48 -1.21 -6.77 7.88
C ALA A 48 -0.51 -5.57 7.22
N ALA A 49 0.31 -5.79 6.18
CA ALA A 49 0.99 -4.71 5.46
C ALA A 49 -0.01 -3.77 4.78
N HIS A 50 -1.08 -4.32 4.19
CA HIS A 50 -2.14 -3.52 3.59
C HIS A 50 -2.96 -2.77 4.65
N CYS A 51 -3.25 -3.40 5.79
CA CYS A 51 -3.90 -2.73 6.92
C CYS A 51 -3.08 -1.54 7.43
N ILE A 52 -1.76 -1.69 7.58
CA ILE A 52 -0.88 -0.59 7.99
C ILE A 52 -0.86 0.53 6.94
N ASP A 53 -0.85 0.18 5.65
CA ASP A 53 -0.91 1.19 4.58
C ASP A 53 -2.21 2.00 4.63
N LEU A 54 -3.36 1.35 4.89
CA LEU A 54 -4.64 2.04 5.11
C LEU A 54 -4.63 2.92 6.37
N MET A 55 -4.01 2.47 7.47
CA MET A 55 -3.84 3.32 8.65
C MET A 55 -3.03 4.58 8.33
N LEU A 56 -1.98 4.45 7.50
CA LEU A 56 -1.19 5.59 7.04
C LEU A 56 -2.00 6.51 6.12
N GLU A 57 -2.94 5.97 5.33
CA GLU A 57 -3.90 6.77 4.59
C GLU A 57 -4.73 7.65 5.52
N ASP A 58 -5.34 7.07 6.55
CA ASP A 58 -6.19 7.79 7.49
C ASP A 58 -5.40 8.84 8.28
N ILE A 59 -4.19 8.49 8.73
CA ILE A 59 -3.27 9.46 9.35
C ILE A 59 -2.98 10.61 8.39
N SER A 60 -2.75 10.33 7.10
CA SER A 60 -2.44 11.36 6.11
C SER A 60 -3.58 12.37 5.89
N LYS A 61 -4.82 11.98 6.21
CA LYS A 61 -6.03 12.82 6.11
C LYS A 61 -6.33 13.61 7.39
N MET A 62 -5.60 13.37 8.48
CA MET A 62 -5.77 14.16 9.71
C MET A 62 -5.34 15.61 9.45
N LYS A 63 -6.10 16.59 9.97
CA LYS A 63 -5.86 18.03 9.76
C LYS A 63 -4.41 18.47 10.03
N VAL A 64 -3.76 17.86 11.03
CA VAL A 64 -2.37 18.15 11.41
C VAL A 64 -1.35 17.73 10.33
N PHE A 65 -1.66 16.73 9.51
CA PHE A 65 -0.75 16.20 8.48
C PHE A 65 -1.17 16.56 7.05
N GLU A 66 -2.48 16.73 6.81
CA GLU A 66 -3.07 16.87 5.47
C GLU A 66 -2.38 17.95 4.64
N THR A 67 -2.27 19.17 5.17
CA THR A 67 -1.68 20.31 4.45
C THR A 67 -0.21 20.05 4.08
N THR A 68 0.56 19.48 5.02
CA THR A 68 1.98 19.19 4.82
C THR A 68 2.18 18.12 3.74
N ILE A 69 1.39 17.05 3.78
CA ILE A 69 1.45 15.97 2.79
C ILE A 69 1.02 16.47 1.40
N GLN A 70 -0.03 17.29 1.32
CA GLN A 70 -0.46 17.88 0.05
C GLN A 70 0.63 18.76 -0.57
N ARG A 71 1.26 19.64 0.21
CA ARG A 71 2.36 20.49 -0.27
C ARG A 71 3.57 19.67 -0.70
N ALA A 72 3.95 18.65 0.06
CA ALA A 72 5.04 17.75 -0.31
C ALA A 72 4.76 17.05 -1.66
N LYS A 73 3.54 16.53 -1.87
CA LYS A 73 3.14 15.96 -3.16
C LYS A 73 3.26 16.96 -4.31
N GLN A 74 2.87 18.22 -4.11
CA GLN A 74 2.99 19.27 -5.12
C GLN A 74 4.45 19.58 -5.44
N ILE A 75 5.33 19.68 -4.43
CA ILE A 75 6.77 19.89 -4.60
C ILE A 75 7.39 18.74 -5.40
N VAL A 76 7.12 17.49 -5.02
CA VAL A 76 7.64 16.32 -5.74
C VAL A 76 7.15 16.30 -7.18
N LYS A 77 5.86 16.56 -7.40
CA LYS A 77 5.28 16.65 -8.74
C LYS A 77 5.96 17.76 -9.58
N PHE A 78 6.23 18.91 -8.98
CA PHE A 78 6.90 20.01 -9.64
C PHE A 78 8.34 19.64 -10.03
N ILE A 79 9.13 19.10 -9.10
CA ILE A 79 10.53 18.70 -9.35
C ILE A 79 10.61 17.69 -10.49
N TYR A 80 9.86 16.59 -10.40
CA TYR A 80 9.91 15.54 -11.43
C TYR A 80 9.17 15.89 -12.72
N GLY A 81 8.29 16.89 -12.69
CA GLY A 81 7.61 17.41 -13.88
C GLY A 81 8.45 18.34 -14.74
N HIS A 82 9.57 18.87 -14.21
CA HIS A 82 10.43 19.83 -14.90
C HIS A 82 11.88 19.33 -14.93
N THR A 83 12.34 18.89 -16.09
CA THR A 83 13.68 18.29 -16.29
C THR A 83 14.82 19.17 -15.80
N GLN A 84 14.73 20.49 -16.01
CA GLN A 84 15.72 21.45 -15.52
C GLN A 84 15.75 21.52 -13.99
N VAL A 85 14.59 21.56 -13.34
CA VAL A 85 14.47 21.59 -11.87
C VAL A 85 15.00 20.28 -11.27
N LEU A 86 14.65 19.14 -11.88
CA LEU A 86 15.18 17.83 -11.48
C LEU A 86 16.72 17.79 -11.59
N SER A 87 17.27 18.31 -12.69
CA SER A 87 18.73 18.38 -12.88
C SER A 87 19.41 19.26 -11.84
N ILE A 88 18.79 20.40 -11.48
CA ILE A 88 19.29 21.29 -10.43
C ILE A 88 19.27 20.57 -9.08
N MET A 89 18.14 19.95 -8.71
CA MET A 89 18.02 19.19 -7.46
C MET A 89 19.13 18.14 -7.35
N ARG A 90 19.29 17.29 -8.36
CA ARG A 90 20.36 16.28 -8.40
C ARG A 90 21.76 16.86 -8.26
N LYS A 91 22.04 17.98 -8.94
CA LYS A 91 23.35 18.66 -8.84
C LYS A 91 23.65 19.09 -7.40
N PHE A 92 22.66 19.63 -6.69
CA PHE A 92 22.84 20.14 -5.32
C PHE A 92 22.70 19.08 -4.23
N THR A 93 22.05 17.94 -4.51
CA THR A 93 21.86 16.85 -3.54
C THR A 93 22.84 15.69 -3.72
N GLY A 94 23.77 15.76 -4.68
CA GLY A 94 24.69 14.66 -4.98
C GLY A 94 23.99 13.47 -5.63
N ASN A 95 23.08 13.75 -6.57
CA ASN A 95 22.21 12.78 -7.27
C ASN A 95 21.28 11.98 -6.34
N LYS A 96 20.94 12.49 -5.16
CA LYS A 96 19.90 11.88 -4.33
C LYS A 96 18.54 12.00 -5.04
N GLU A 97 17.74 10.94 -4.92
CA GLU A 97 16.36 10.89 -5.42
C GLU A 97 15.37 11.04 -4.28
N ILE A 98 14.23 11.67 -4.58
CA ILE A 98 13.09 11.74 -3.68
C ILE A 98 12.18 10.55 -3.96
N ILE A 99 11.70 9.90 -2.91
CA ILE A 99 10.70 8.83 -3.07
C ILE A 99 9.42 9.49 -3.57
N ARG A 100 8.86 8.96 -4.67
CA ARG A 100 7.66 9.53 -5.28
C ARG A 100 6.40 8.95 -4.63
N PRO A 101 5.42 9.79 -4.25
CA PRO A 101 4.11 9.34 -3.82
C PRO A 101 3.45 8.46 -4.88
N VAL A 102 2.93 7.31 -4.48
CA VAL A 102 2.14 6.40 -5.32
C VAL A 102 0.71 6.37 -4.80
N VAL A 103 -0.26 6.45 -5.71
CA VAL A 103 -1.70 6.50 -5.35
C VAL A 103 -2.15 5.27 -4.58
N THR A 104 -1.57 4.10 -4.88
CA THR A 104 -1.94 2.81 -4.30
C THR A 104 -1.08 2.37 -3.12
N ARG A 105 -0.14 3.21 -2.65
CA ARG A 105 0.76 2.90 -1.51
C ARG A 105 0.95 4.11 -0.63
N PHE A 106 0.14 4.26 0.41
CA PHE A 106 0.07 5.46 1.24
C PHE A 106 1.32 5.68 2.10
N ALA A 107 2.05 4.62 2.46
CA ALA A 107 3.36 4.72 3.10
C ALA A 107 4.36 5.58 2.32
N THR A 108 4.22 5.63 0.98
CA THR A 108 5.08 6.47 0.14
C THR A 108 4.93 7.96 0.44
N TYR A 109 3.81 8.42 1.01
CA TYR A 109 3.63 9.83 1.38
C TYR A 109 4.62 10.24 2.48
N PHE A 110 4.77 9.39 3.49
CA PHE A 110 5.69 9.60 4.62
C PHE A 110 7.14 9.42 4.21
N LEU A 111 7.43 8.43 3.35
CA LEU A 111 8.76 8.27 2.77
C LEU A 111 9.17 9.46 1.89
N SER A 112 8.22 10.02 1.13
CA SER A 112 8.44 11.24 0.36
C SER A 112 8.82 12.41 1.26
N LEU A 113 8.05 12.63 2.34
CA LEU A 113 8.36 13.64 3.35
C LEU A 113 9.74 13.43 3.97
N GLN A 114 10.08 12.20 4.35
CA GLN A 114 11.39 11.89 4.90
C GLN A 114 12.52 12.20 3.91
N SER A 115 12.33 11.89 2.62
CA SER A 115 13.33 12.19 1.59
C SER A 115 13.45 13.67 1.23
N LEU A 116 12.39 14.47 1.42
CA LEU A 116 12.44 15.93 1.26
C LEU A 116 13.14 16.62 2.44
N TYR A 117 13.09 16.02 3.63
CA TYR A 117 13.68 16.58 4.84
C TYR A 117 15.19 16.32 4.98
N LYS A 118 15.68 15.19 4.43
CA LYS A 118 17.08 14.75 4.48
C LYS A 118 17.95 15.34 3.37
#